data_AF-A0A397HJ79-F1
#
_entry.id   AF-A0A397HJ79-F1
#
_cell.length_a   1.000
_cell.length_b   1.000
_cell.length_c   1.000
_cell.angle_alpha   90.00
_cell.angle_beta   90.00
_cell.angle_gamma   90.00
#
_symmetry.space_group_name_H-M   'P 1'
#
loop_
_entity.id
_entity.type
_entity.pdbx_description
1 polymer ?
#
loop_
_entity_poly.entity_id
_entity_poly.type
_entity_poly.pdbx_seq_one_letter_code
_entity_poly.pdbx_strand_id
1 'polypeptide(L)'
;MELSIDRSNASRLQQLIAARATQAILKTRDGLLRAAVPSPLGSCKFLSDITNEEMFAALRRHKELMKEYPRAGAGIEAYVDASDTGYTIKDPQTHAQKMVMGVDGEEKRKSVFSDGVLNGLREIAVNGYPNGLRN
;
A
#
# COMPACT_ATOMS: atom_id res chain seq x y z
N MET A 1 24.51 -4.02 -16.81
CA MET A 1 24.85 -2.87 -15.94
C MET A 1 24.18 -3.12 -14.60
N GLU A 2 24.80 -3.94 -13.74
CA GLU A 2 24.27 -4.18 -12.40
C GLU A 2 24.37 -2.88 -11.62
N LEU A 3 23.24 -2.35 -11.13
CA LEU A 3 23.28 -1.36 -10.07
C LEU A 3 23.84 -2.05 -8.83
N SER A 4 25.14 -1.91 -8.62
CA SER A 4 25.80 -2.22 -7.35
C SER A 4 25.28 -1.25 -6.29
N ILE A 5 24.13 -1.58 -5.72
CA ILE A 5 23.59 -0.86 -4.56
C ILE A 5 24.63 -1.04 -3.44
N ASP A 6 25.31 0.04 -3.11
CA ASP A 6 26.20 0.08 -1.96
C ASP A 6 25.40 -0.37 -0.72
N ARG A 7 25.88 -1.44 -0.05
CA ARG A 7 25.24 -2.01 1.13
C ARG A 7 25.13 -0.99 2.26
N SER A 8 26.04 -0.02 2.30
CA SER A 8 26.00 1.09 3.26
C SER A 8 24.73 1.94 3.06
N ASN A 9 24.40 2.24 1.79
CA ASN A 9 23.22 3.00 1.42
C ASN A 9 21.93 2.20 1.64
N ALA A 10 21.93 0.89 1.34
CA ALA A 10 20.77 0.03 1.55
C ALA A 10 20.33 -0.03 3.02
N SER A 11 21.27 -0.16 3.96
CA SER A 11 20.97 -0.17 5.40
C SER A 11 20.37 1.16 5.87
N ARG A 12 20.92 2.28 5.39
CA ARG A 12 20.42 3.62 5.71
C ARG A 12 18.99 3.83 5.20
N LEU A 13 18.71 3.42 3.97
CA LEU A 13 17.38 3.51 3.39
C LEU A 13 16.35 2.69 4.19
N GLN A 14 16.72 1.49 4.63
CA GLN A 14 15.83 0.65 5.45
C GLN A 14 15.50 1.29 6.81
N GLN A 15 16.49 1.87 7.48
CA GLN A 15 16.26 2.59 8.75
C GLN A 15 15.36 3.81 8.54
N LEU A 16 15.56 4.56 7.45
CA LEU A 16 14.70 5.69 7.09
C LEU A 16 13.25 5.26 6.82
N ILE A 17 13.06 4.16 6.09
CA ILE A 17 11.72 3.59 5.83
C ILE A 17 11.07 3.16 7.14
N ALA A 18 11.79 2.46 8.02
CA ALA A 18 11.29 2.05 9.32
C ALA A 18 10.83 3.25 10.16
N ALA A 19 11.64 4.29 10.28
CA ALA A 19 11.28 5.51 11.02
C ALA A 19 10.04 6.22 10.43
N ARG A 20 9.97 6.35 9.10
CA ARG A 20 8.81 6.95 8.42
C ARG A 20 7.54 6.12 8.60
N ALA A 21 7.65 4.79 8.51
CA ALA A 21 6.54 3.89 8.75
C ALA A 21 6.02 3.99 10.18
N THR A 22 6.92 4.04 11.18
CA THR A 22 6.56 4.28 12.59
C THR A 22 5.83 5.61 12.77
N GLN A 23 6.29 6.69 12.15
CA GLN A 23 5.57 7.97 12.20
C GLN A 23 4.19 7.91 11.53
N ALA A 24 4.07 7.19 10.41
CA ALA A 24 2.79 7.04 9.72
C ALA A 24 1.79 6.24 10.56
N ILE A 25 2.21 5.15 11.19
CA ILE A 25 1.31 4.30 11.99
C ILE A 25 0.86 4.99 13.28
N LEU A 26 1.69 5.81 13.90
CA LEU A 26 1.29 6.61 15.06
C LEU A 26 0.13 7.55 14.72
N LYS A 27 0.07 8.08 13.50
CA LYS A 27 -1.04 8.94 13.04
C LYS A 27 -2.36 8.18 12.90
N THR A 28 -2.31 6.89 12.54
CA THR A 28 -3.51 6.08 12.30
C THR A 28 -3.96 5.29 13.53
N ARG A 29 -3.18 5.31 14.62
CA ARG A 29 -3.43 4.54 15.85
C ARG A 29 -3.40 5.37 17.13
N ASP A 30 -3.98 6.57 17.07
CA ASP A 30 -4.14 7.48 18.21
C ASP A 30 -2.83 7.82 18.94
N GLY A 31 -1.72 7.90 18.20
CA GLY A 31 -0.39 8.18 18.77
C GLY A 31 0.30 6.98 19.43
N LEU A 32 -0.24 5.77 19.30
CA LEU A 32 0.36 4.55 19.86
C LEU A 32 0.75 3.56 18.76
N LEU A 33 1.94 2.98 18.84
CA LEU A 33 2.41 2.00 17.85
C LEU A 33 1.53 0.74 17.82
N ARG A 34 1.19 0.21 19.01
CA ARG A 34 0.42 -1.02 19.20
C ARG A 34 0.97 -2.17 18.32
N ALA A 35 2.28 -2.37 18.33
CA ALA A 35 2.92 -3.45 17.58
C ALA A 35 2.56 -4.80 18.20
N ALA A 36 1.87 -5.65 17.43
CA ALA A 36 1.50 -6.99 17.85
C ALA A 36 2.73 -7.90 17.85
N VAL A 37 3.05 -8.51 19.00
CA VAL A 37 4.15 -9.46 19.15
C VAL A 37 3.66 -10.75 19.82
N PRO A 38 4.14 -11.92 19.37
CA PRO A 38 3.79 -13.19 20.00
C PRO A 38 4.46 -13.30 21.38
N SER A 39 3.71 -13.75 22.40
CA SER A 39 4.24 -13.99 23.74
C SER A 39 3.24 -14.78 24.61
N PRO A 40 3.39 -16.11 24.79
CA PRO A 40 4.09 -17.10 23.95
C PRO A 40 3.42 -17.33 22.58
N LEU A 41 3.83 -18.36 21.84
CA LEU A 41 3.13 -18.75 20.61
C LEU A 41 1.66 -19.07 20.90
N GLY A 42 0.76 -18.51 20.09
CA GLY A 42 -0.70 -18.62 20.30
C GLY A 42 -1.33 -17.47 21.09
N SER A 43 -0.52 -16.56 21.66
CA SER A 43 -1.03 -15.34 22.31
C SER A 43 -0.28 -14.09 21.86
N CYS A 44 -0.93 -12.93 21.96
CA CYS A 44 -0.43 -11.65 21.47
C CYS A 44 -0.33 -10.62 22.59
N LYS A 45 0.75 -9.82 22.57
CA LYS A 45 0.89 -8.59 23.35
C LYS A 45 1.12 -7.42 22.42
N PHE A 46 0.76 -6.22 22.87
CA PHE A 46 0.98 -4.99 22.12
C PHE A 46 2.09 -4.16 22.74
N LEU A 47 3.08 -3.80 21.94
CA LEU A 47 4.15 -2.90 22.33
C LEU A 47 3.86 -1.48 21.81
N SER A 48 3.83 -0.52 22.73
CA SER A 48 3.60 0.90 22.42
C SER A 48 4.86 1.75 22.53
N ASP A 49 5.78 1.36 23.42
CA ASP A 49 6.95 2.16 23.80
C ASP A 49 8.22 1.53 23.24
N ILE A 50 8.42 1.65 21.92
CA ILE A 50 9.62 1.17 21.24
C ILE A 50 10.36 2.37 20.65
N THR A 51 11.64 2.49 20.98
CA THR A 51 12.52 3.53 20.42
C THR A 51 12.98 3.17 19.01
N ASN A 52 13.43 4.18 18.24
CA ASN A 52 13.97 3.93 16.91
C ASN A 52 15.27 3.09 16.98
N GLU A 53 16.08 3.30 18.01
CA GLU A 53 17.32 2.58 18.25
C GLU A 53 17.07 1.09 18.48
N GLU A 54 16.08 0.75 19.31
CA GLU A 54 15.65 -0.65 19.54
C GLU A 54 15.09 -1.28 18.26
N MET A 55 14.28 -0.53 17.50
CA MET A 55 13.76 -0.99 16.22
C MET A 55 14.90 -1.27 15.22
N PHE A 56 15.90 -0.40 15.16
CA PHE A 56 17.06 -0.58 14.27
C PHE A 56 17.95 -1.73 14.73
N ALA A 57 18.12 -1.93 16.04
CA ALA A 57 18.84 -3.09 16.58
C ALA A 57 18.13 -4.40 16.21
N ALA A 58 16.81 -4.46 16.38
CA ALA A 58 16.00 -5.62 15.97
C ALA A 58 16.10 -5.87 14.46
N LEU A 59 16.04 -4.82 13.64
CA LEU A 59 16.19 -4.92 12.19
C LEU A 59 17.57 -5.46 11.78
N ARG A 60 18.65 -4.98 12.40
CA ARG A 60 20.01 -5.50 12.15
C ARG A 60 20.09 -6.98 12.49
N ARG A 61 19.62 -7.37 13.68
CA ARG A 61 19.61 -8.78 14.11
C ARG A 61 18.79 -9.66 13.17
N HIS A 62 17.63 -9.18 12.72
CA HIS A 62 16.79 -9.89 11.76
C HIS A 62 17.51 -10.09 10.43
N LYS A 63 18.18 -9.06 9.89
CA LYS A 63 18.93 -9.16 8.63
C LYS A 63 20.16 -10.06 8.73
N GLU A 64 20.79 -10.14 9.89
CA GLU A 64 21.86 -11.12 10.14
C GLU A 64 21.32 -12.54 10.12
N LEU A 65 20.25 -12.81 10.87
CA LEU A 65 19.64 -14.14 10.98
C LEU A 65 19.09 -14.63 9.63
N MET A 66 18.48 -13.76 8.84
CA MET A 66 17.92 -14.14 7.53
C MET A 66 18.96 -14.65 6.53
N LYS A 67 20.26 -14.33 6.70
CA LYS A 67 21.34 -14.85 5.84
C LYS A 67 21.50 -16.37 5.94
N GLU A 68 21.04 -16.97 7.03
CA GLU A 68 21.10 -18.42 7.26
C GLU A 68 20.00 -19.17 6.49
N TYR A 69 19.02 -18.45 5.93
CA TYR A 69 17.89 -19.01 5.19
C TYR A 69 18.10 -18.90 3.68
N PRO A 70 17.48 -19.79 2.87
CA PRO A 70 17.55 -19.72 1.42
C PRO A 70 17.20 -18.33 0.87
N ARG A 71 17.96 -17.85 -0.12
CA ARG A 71 17.82 -16.50 -0.72
C ARG A 71 17.86 -15.36 0.31
N ALA A 72 18.56 -15.55 1.43
CA ALA A 72 18.60 -14.61 2.55
C ALA A 72 17.19 -14.23 3.08
N GLY A 73 16.27 -15.21 3.11
CA GLY A 73 14.88 -15.03 3.55
C GLY A 73 13.96 -14.37 2.52
N ALA A 74 14.42 -14.14 1.28
CA ALA A 74 13.56 -13.58 0.25
C ALA A 74 12.48 -14.58 -0.21
N GLY A 75 11.26 -14.06 -0.37
CA GLY A 75 10.14 -14.79 -0.95
C GLY A 75 10.39 -15.17 -2.41
N ILE A 76 9.72 -16.22 -2.87
CA ILE A 76 9.63 -16.57 -4.29
C ILE A 76 8.48 -15.74 -4.88
N GLU A 77 8.68 -15.11 -6.03
CA GLU A 77 7.65 -14.33 -6.73
C GLU A 77 6.94 -13.32 -5.82
N ALA A 78 7.74 -12.52 -5.09
CA ALA A 78 7.23 -11.55 -4.12
C ALA A 78 6.38 -10.42 -4.74
N TYR A 79 6.45 -10.26 -6.07
CA TYR A 79 5.66 -9.33 -6.84
C TYR A 79 4.85 -10.12 -7.85
N VAL A 80 3.54 -9.90 -7.85
CA VAL A 80 2.62 -10.44 -8.85
C VAL A 80 2.53 -9.49 -10.02
N ASP A 81 2.41 -10.03 -11.23
CA ASP A 81 2.17 -9.22 -12.41
C ASP A 81 0.66 -9.10 -12.72
N ALA A 82 0.34 -8.35 -13.78
CA ALA A 82 -1.04 -8.16 -14.20
C ALA A 82 -1.68 -9.48 -14.71
N SER A 83 -0.86 -10.43 -15.16
CA SER A 83 -1.33 -11.75 -15.60
C SER A 83 -1.74 -12.63 -14.41
N ASP A 84 -0.99 -12.57 -13.30
CA ASP A 84 -1.27 -13.32 -12.07
C ASP A 84 -2.57 -12.86 -11.37
N THR A 85 -2.92 -11.59 -11.54
CA THR A 85 -4.11 -10.97 -10.93
C THR A 85 -5.33 -10.99 -11.84
N GLY A 86 -5.22 -11.55 -13.05
CA GLY A 86 -6.31 -11.62 -14.03
C GLY A 86 -6.59 -10.32 -14.79
N TYR A 87 -5.76 -9.30 -14.63
CA TYR A 87 -5.82 -8.04 -15.39
C TYR A 87 -5.01 -8.16 -16.68
N THR A 88 -5.55 -8.85 -17.69
CA THR A 88 -4.96 -8.80 -19.04
C THR A 88 -5.27 -7.44 -19.68
N ILE A 89 -4.24 -6.66 -20.01
CA ILE A 89 -4.34 -5.47 -20.85
C ILE A 89 -4.80 -5.92 -22.25
N LYS A 90 -6.11 -5.96 -22.48
CA LYS A 90 -6.67 -6.28 -23.80
C LYS A 90 -6.79 -5.08 -24.73
N ASP A 91 -6.42 -3.88 -24.29
CA ASP A 91 -6.38 -2.70 -25.16
C ASP A 91 -5.16 -1.80 -24.86
N PRO A 92 -4.31 -1.47 -25.86
CA PRO A 92 -3.13 -0.62 -25.67
C PRO A 92 -3.42 0.86 -25.38
N GLN A 93 -4.69 1.28 -25.26
CA GLN A 93 -5.06 2.71 -25.34
C GLN A 93 -5.62 3.36 -24.07
N THR A 94 -5.70 2.67 -22.94
CA THR A 94 -6.10 3.28 -21.66
C THR A 94 -5.03 2.93 -20.65
N HIS A 95 -3.94 3.69 -20.50
CA HIS A 95 -3.91 4.95 -19.77
C HIS A 95 -2.63 5.71 -20.13
N ALA A 96 -2.59 6.34 -21.31
CA ALA A 96 -1.70 7.49 -21.47
C ALA A 96 -2.24 8.60 -20.56
N GLN A 97 -1.45 8.98 -19.57
CA GLN A 97 -1.72 10.12 -18.70
C GLN A 97 -2.14 11.32 -19.56
N LYS A 98 -3.38 11.74 -19.39
CA LYS A 98 -3.93 12.97 -19.96
C LYS A 98 -3.24 14.16 -19.30
N MET A 99 -2.04 14.50 -19.75
CA MET A 99 -1.51 15.84 -19.60
C MET A 99 -2.27 16.73 -20.58
N VAL A 100 -3.22 17.52 -20.08
CA VAL A 100 -3.84 18.61 -20.85
C VAL A 100 -3.19 19.91 -20.38
N MET A 101 -2.27 20.41 -21.21
CA MET A 101 -2.01 21.83 -21.38
C MET A 101 -3.10 22.37 -22.32
N GLY A 102 -3.75 23.46 -21.91
CA GLY A 102 -4.89 24.03 -22.64
C GLY A 102 -4.51 24.71 -23.95
N VAL A 103 -5.46 24.72 -24.89
CA VAL A 103 -5.66 25.76 -25.91
C VAL A 103 -7.08 25.63 -26.48
N ASP A 104 -7.63 26.79 -26.84
CA ASP A 104 -9.02 27.11 -27.14
C ASP A 104 -9.67 26.33 -28.30
N GLY A 105 -10.99 26.14 -28.21
CA GLY A 105 -11.82 25.66 -29.32
C GLY A 105 -13.24 25.28 -28.87
N GLU A 106 -14.21 26.15 -29.16
CA GLU A 106 -15.65 25.83 -29.09
C GLU A 106 -15.98 24.68 -30.05
N GLU A 107 -16.61 23.59 -29.57
CA GLU A 107 -17.55 22.84 -30.39
C GLU A 107 -18.56 22.00 -29.58
N LYS A 108 -19.83 22.36 -29.79
CA LYS A 108 -21.13 21.73 -29.48
C LYS A 108 -21.15 20.39 -28.71
N ARG A 109 -21.63 20.45 -27.47
CA ARG A 109 -22.10 19.30 -26.67
C ARG A 109 -23.41 18.76 -27.25
N LYS A 110 -23.41 17.54 -27.80
CA LYS A 110 -24.63 16.72 -27.93
C LYS A 110 -24.78 15.87 -26.66
N SER A 111 -25.80 16.17 -25.87
CA SER A 111 -26.21 15.42 -24.68
C SER A 111 -26.77 14.05 -25.08
N VAL A 112 -26.07 12.97 -24.72
CA VAL A 112 -26.55 11.57 -24.88
C VAL A 112 -26.89 10.98 -23.51
N PHE A 113 -27.68 11.69 -22.73
CA PHE A 113 -28.31 11.13 -21.53
C PHE A 113 -29.78 11.57 -21.51
N SER A 114 -30.67 10.58 -21.60
CA SER A 114 -32.10 10.75 -21.42
C SER A 114 -32.43 10.94 -19.95
N ASP A 115 -33.32 11.89 -19.66
CA ASP A 115 -33.71 12.36 -18.31
C ASP A 115 -34.34 11.29 -17.40
N GLY A 116 -34.47 10.04 -17.83
CA GLY A 116 -35.10 8.96 -17.05
C GLY A 116 -34.17 8.23 -16.07
N VAL A 117 -32.85 8.25 -16.28
CA VAL A 117 -31.90 7.44 -15.47
C VAL A 117 -31.46 8.17 -14.19
N LEU A 118 -31.63 9.49 -14.13
CA LEU A 118 -31.12 10.32 -13.02
C LEU A 118 -31.96 10.21 -11.73
N ASN A 119 -33.24 9.82 -11.82
CA ASN A 119 -34.13 9.76 -10.65
C ASN A 119 -33.90 8.52 -9.77
N GLY A 120 -33.56 7.37 -10.36
CA GLY A 120 -33.33 6.12 -9.59
C GLY A 120 -32.01 6.09 -8.81
N LEU A 121 -31.01 6.88 -9.22
CA LEU A 121 -29.71 6.94 -8.55
C LEU A 121 -29.70 7.89 -7.34
N ARG A 122 -30.67 8.81 -7.24
CA ARG A 122 -30.80 9.72 -6.09
C ARG A 122 -31.39 9.03 -4.85
N GLU A 123 -32.26 8.04 -5.01
CA GLU A 123 -32.78 7.25 -3.87
C GLU A 123 -31.72 6.33 -3.26
N ILE A 124 -30.85 5.73 -4.08
CA ILE A 124 -29.79 4.83 -3.60
C ILE A 124 -28.69 5.59 -2.86
N ALA A 125 -28.46 6.87 -3.20
CA ALA A 125 -27.43 7.69 -2.56
C ALA A 125 -27.88 8.34 -1.23
N VAL A 126 -29.18 8.34 -0.91
CA VAL A 126 -29.72 8.96 0.32
C VAL A 126 -29.80 7.98 1.50
N ASN A 127 -29.88 6.67 1.24
CA ASN A 127 -29.86 5.65 2.29
C ASN A 127 -28.53 4.90 2.30
N GLY A 128 -27.59 5.40 3.09
CA GLY A 128 -26.31 4.74 3.34
C GLY A 128 -26.51 3.32 3.89
N TYR A 129 -25.97 2.32 3.18
CA TYR A 129 -25.90 0.96 3.69
C TYR A 129 -24.76 0.85 4.72
N PRO A 130 -25.05 0.48 5.99
CA PRO A 130 -24.02 0.07 6.93
C PRO A 130 -23.55 -1.33 6.53
N ASN A 131 -22.37 -1.44 5.92
CA ASN A 131 -21.76 -2.73 5.63
C ASN A 131 -21.24 -3.37 6.93
N GLY A 132 -22.12 -4.05 7.65
CA GLY A 132 -21.78 -5.19 8.48
C GLY A 132 -22.24 -6.46 7.77
N LEU A 133 -21.31 -7.27 7.26
CA LEU A 133 -21.61 -8.67 6.93
C LEU A 133 -22.09 -9.36 8.21
N ARG A 134 -23.35 -9.81 8.21
CA ARG A 134 -23.84 -10.83 9.14
C ARG A 134 -23.80 -12.17 8.40
N ASN A 135 -23.27 -13.16 9.13
CA ASN A 135 -23.00 -14.55 8.73
C ASN A 135 -24.11 -15.22 7.92
#